data_AF-A0A1H8CQH9-F1
#
_entry.id   AF-A0A1H8CQH9-F1
#
_cell.length_a   1.000
_cell.length_b   1.000
_cell.length_c   1.000
_cell.angle_alpha   90.00
_cell.angle_beta   90.00
_cell.angle_gamma   90.00
#
_symmetry.space_group_name_H-M   'P 1'
#
loop_
_entity.id
_entity.type
_entity.pdbx_description
1 polymer ?
#
loop_
_entity_poly.entity_id
_entity_poly.type
_entity_poly.pdbx_seq_one_letter_code
_entity_poly.pdbx_strand_id
1 'polypeptide(L)'
;MKGIICIIGLCTVVFSAYGQTIVFKGELLSNNALVKNYTITIDGNPATTNESGVFTAAINSNTTQVEIKTSDKSYIVLYPLGGRVLIPKNPSLLTQIVLESFQSSGQIKSYMASLSQLKDAAKKGQSDTKALQGKIDSIAANLKKLGYSNDDLRAAREKQDGIDVFYPEISGALQNYILQAQSLMIAFKFIGVYAFVNINALSQYAQTQNGFNQAFEKLYVNYPTYSKKIADYWDDPLLPKTFEGIADTLIYGIGKNKIVPLNDLKNQINQYFQNQIPEKDKENLKKQIQSQIETQVPPISDQLIGMEQRVKQFLGLLKN
;
A
#
# COMPACT_ATOMS: atom_id res chain seq x y z
N MET A 1 20.30 41.63 91.00
CA MET A 1 19.19 40.75 90.60
C MET A 1 19.12 40.73 89.08
N LYS A 2 19.56 39.63 88.44
CA LYS A 2 19.54 39.45 86.98
C LYS A 2 18.39 38.50 86.64
N GLY A 3 17.40 38.97 85.90
CA GLY A 3 16.31 38.15 85.38
C GLY A 3 16.72 37.49 84.06
N ILE A 4 16.60 36.17 83.99
CA ILE A 4 16.81 35.37 82.77
C ILE A 4 15.43 35.18 82.14
N ILE A 5 15.26 35.72 80.92
CA ILE A 5 14.07 35.52 80.09
C ILE A 5 14.35 34.31 79.20
N CYS A 6 13.52 33.26 79.34
CA CYS A 6 13.56 32.05 78.54
C CYS A 6 12.56 32.18 77.39
N ILE A 7 13.05 32.20 76.14
CA ILE A 7 12.23 32.25 74.92
C ILE A 7 11.91 30.81 74.50
N ILE A 8 10.64 30.43 74.56
CA ILE A 8 10.13 29.17 74.03
C ILE A 8 9.84 29.38 72.54
N GLY A 9 10.69 28.81 71.68
CA GLY A 9 10.48 28.76 70.23
C GLY A 9 9.42 27.71 69.87
N LEU A 10 8.30 28.17 69.32
CA LEU A 10 7.21 27.34 68.82
C LEU A 10 7.59 26.81 67.42
N CYS A 11 8.07 25.57 67.31
CA CYS A 11 8.27 24.91 66.02
C CYS A 11 6.91 24.46 65.46
N THR A 12 6.38 25.20 64.48
CA THR A 12 5.27 24.75 63.65
C THR A 12 5.74 23.69 62.67
N VAL A 13 5.45 22.42 62.99
CA VAL A 13 5.62 21.30 62.06
C VAL A 13 4.55 21.41 60.99
N VAL A 14 4.95 21.82 59.79
CA VAL A 14 4.10 21.77 58.60
C VAL A 14 4.00 20.30 58.17
N PHE A 15 2.91 19.63 58.53
CA PHE A 15 2.57 18.31 57.99
C PHE A 15 2.20 18.47 56.51
N SER A 16 3.15 18.18 55.62
CA SER A 16 2.82 17.88 54.22
C SER A 16 2.03 16.59 54.20
N ALA A 17 0.74 16.66 53.88
CA ALA A 17 -0.10 15.49 53.67
C ALA A 17 0.44 14.71 52.45
N TYR A 18 1.21 13.65 52.69
CA TYR A 18 1.55 12.67 51.65
C TYR A 18 0.25 11.95 51.26
N GLY A 19 -0.29 12.30 50.09
CA GLY A 19 -1.40 11.55 49.50
C GLY A 19 -0.99 10.09 49.33
N GLN A 20 -1.79 9.16 49.83
CA GLN A 20 -1.54 7.73 49.64
C GLN A 20 -1.59 7.41 48.14
N THR A 21 -0.56 6.73 47.64
CA THR A 21 -0.49 6.28 46.24
C THR A 21 -0.77 4.79 46.16
N ILE A 22 -1.52 4.37 45.15
CA ILE A 22 -1.73 2.96 44.79
C ILE A 22 -0.99 2.64 43.49
N VAL A 23 -0.68 1.37 43.27
CA VAL A 23 -0.07 0.89 42.02
C VAL A 23 -1.17 0.44 41.07
N PHE A 24 -1.29 1.11 39.94
CA PHE A 24 -2.10 0.69 38.81
C PHE A 24 -1.25 -0.13 37.84
N LYS A 25 -1.80 -1.26 37.37
CA LYS A 25 -1.14 -2.15 36.42
C LYS A 25 -2.04 -2.38 35.21
N GLY A 26 -1.45 -2.44 34.03
CA GLY A 26 -2.15 -2.81 32.82
C GLY A 26 -1.24 -3.47 31.80
N GLU A 27 -1.85 -4.09 30.81
CA GLU A 27 -1.17 -4.72 29.70
C GLU A 27 -1.56 -4.06 28.38
N LEU A 28 -0.60 -3.93 27.46
CA LEU A 28 -0.82 -3.39 26.14
C LEU A 28 -0.88 -4.52 25.11
N LEU A 29 -1.95 -4.56 24.34
CA LEU A 29 -2.19 -5.56 23.30
C LEU A 29 -2.33 -4.88 21.94
N SER A 30 -1.69 -5.40 20.90
CA SER A 30 -1.96 -5.01 19.52
C SER A 30 -2.03 -6.25 18.65
N ASN A 31 -3.11 -6.41 17.89
CA ASN A 31 -3.39 -7.63 17.12
C ASN A 31 -3.25 -8.92 17.96
N ASN A 32 -3.76 -8.91 19.20
CA ASN A 32 -3.65 -9.99 20.18
C ASN A 32 -2.22 -10.35 20.61
N ALA A 33 -1.22 -9.53 20.27
CA ALA A 33 0.16 -9.68 20.72
C ALA A 33 0.50 -8.61 21.77
N LEU A 34 1.34 -8.98 22.75
CA LEU A 34 1.81 -8.07 23.79
C LEU A 34 2.75 -7.01 23.21
N VAL A 35 2.48 -5.74 23.52
CA VAL A 35 3.33 -4.61 23.11
C VAL A 35 4.35 -4.32 24.21
N LYS A 36 5.62 -4.60 23.90
CA LYS A 36 6.75 -4.51 24.83
C LYS A 36 7.54 -3.22 24.62
N ASN A 37 8.17 -2.70 25.68
CA ASN A 37 9.04 -1.52 25.65
C ASN A 37 8.38 -0.29 25.03
N TYR A 38 7.06 -0.16 25.17
CA TYR A 38 6.30 0.94 24.60
C TYR A 38 5.83 1.87 25.72
N THR A 39 5.96 3.17 25.48
CA THR A 39 5.58 4.20 26.45
C THR A 39 4.19 4.70 26.15
N ILE A 40 3.34 4.73 27.17
CA ILE A 40 2.05 5.44 27.18
C ILE A 40 2.14 6.58 28.20
N THR A 41 1.18 7.50 28.16
CA THR A 41 0.99 8.49 29.22
C THR A 41 -0.31 8.21 29.95
N ILE A 42 -0.26 8.22 31.28
CA ILE A 42 -1.40 8.05 32.18
C ILE A 42 -1.58 9.37 32.92
N ASP A 43 -2.66 10.10 32.61
CA ASP A 43 -2.90 11.48 33.07
C ASP A 43 -1.68 12.39 32.83
N GLY A 44 -1.00 12.20 31.70
CA GLY A 44 0.20 12.96 31.31
C GLY A 44 1.54 12.41 31.83
N ASN A 45 1.53 11.43 32.74
CA ASN A 45 2.75 10.82 33.26
C ASN A 45 3.17 9.58 32.45
N PRO A 46 4.43 9.44 32.05
CA PRO A 46 4.88 8.32 31.25
C PRO A 46 4.84 7.00 32.05
N ALA A 47 4.42 5.92 31.38
CA ALA A 47 4.51 4.55 31.86
C ALA A 47 4.93 3.65 30.70
N THR A 48 5.98 2.86 30.90
CA THR A 48 6.55 2.00 29.86
C THR A 48 6.25 0.53 30.17
N THR A 49 5.87 -0.24 29.15
CA THR A 49 5.69 -1.69 29.30
C THR A 49 7.02 -2.41 29.39
N ASN A 50 7.07 -3.44 30.24
CA ASN A 50 8.22 -4.34 30.35
C ASN A 50 8.23 -5.42 29.25
N GLU A 51 9.14 -6.39 29.37
CA GLU A 51 9.26 -7.53 28.43
C GLU A 51 8.04 -8.48 28.43
N SER A 52 7.19 -8.39 29.45
CA SER A 52 5.91 -9.10 29.53
C SER A 52 4.74 -8.26 28.98
N GLY A 53 4.98 -7.06 28.45
CA GLY A 53 3.93 -6.17 27.93
C GLY A 53 3.10 -5.48 29.01
N VAL A 54 3.55 -5.52 30.27
CA VAL A 54 2.86 -4.94 31.43
C VAL A 54 3.51 -3.62 31.82
N PHE A 55 2.71 -2.59 32.03
CA PHE A 55 3.15 -1.33 32.62
C PHE A 55 2.67 -1.23 34.08
N THR A 56 3.38 -0.43 34.87
CA THR A 56 3.01 -0.09 36.25
C THR A 56 3.11 1.41 36.45
N ALA A 57 2.10 2.02 37.07
CA ALA A 57 2.10 3.44 37.38
C ALA A 57 1.59 3.69 38.80
N ALA A 58 2.24 4.62 39.50
CA ALA A 58 1.76 5.11 40.78
C ALA A 58 0.69 6.17 40.52
N ILE A 59 -0.50 5.99 41.11
CA ILE A 59 -1.62 6.94 41.01
C ILE A 59 -2.14 7.26 42.41
N ASN A 60 -2.89 8.37 42.55
CA ASN A 60 -3.51 8.72 43.82
C ASN A 60 -4.55 7.65 44.24
N SER A 61 -4.60 7.29 45.52
CA SER A 61 -5.55 6.30 46.04
C SER A 61 -7.02 6.65 45.81
N ASN A 62 -7.34 7.93 45.64
CA ASN A 62 -8.69 8.42 45.40
C ASN A 62 -9.06 8.46 43.90
N THR A 63 -8.12 8.13 43.01
CA THR A 63 -8.36 8.10 41.56
C THR A 63 -9.21 6.89 41.18
N THR A 64 -10.39 7.13 40.63
CA THR A 64 -11.31 6.08 40.15
C THR A 64 -11.20 5.82 38.66
N GLN A 65 -10.64 6.77 37.92
CA GLN A 65 -10.47 6.73 36.47
C GLN A 65 -9.19 7.47 36.08
N VAL A 66 -8.50 6.95 35.06
CA VAL A 66 -7.33 7.59 34.44
C VAL A 66 -7.54 7.72 32.94
N GLU A 67 -6.89 8.69 32.32
CA GLU A 67 -6.79 8.86 30.88
C GLU A 67 -5.46 8.27 30.39
N ILE A 68 -5.54 7.32 29.47
CA ILE A 68 -4.40 6.73 28.76
C ILE A 68 -4.30 7.32 27.36
N LYS A 69 -3.12 7.83 27.02
CA LYS A 69 -2.75 8.23 25.66
C LYS A 69 -1.48 7.52 25.24
N THR A 70 -1.32 7.32 23.94
CA THR A 70 -0.07 6.85 23.35
C THR A 70 0.97 7.96 23.41
N SER A 71 2.25 7.60 23.65
CA SER A 71 3.33 8.60 23.70
C SER A 71 3.72 9.13 22.30
N ASP A 72 3.34 8.40 21.26
CA ASP A 72 3.62 8.71 19.86
C ASP A 72 2.39 8.45 18.96
N LYS A 73 2.57 8.70 17.66
CA LYS A 73 1.58 8.41 16.60
C LYS A 73 1.77 7.03 15.96
N SER A 74 2.47 6.11 16.61
CA SER A 74 2.58 4.73 16.11
C SER A 74 1.26 3.97 16.34
N TYR A 75 0.56 4.27 17.44
CA TYR A 75 -0.66 3.61 17.86
C TYR A 75 -1.78 4.60 18.23
N ILE A 76 -3.01 4.09 18.23
CA ILE A 76 -4.18 4.67 18.91
C ILE A 76 -4.72 3.68 19.94
N VAL A 77 -5.39 4.19 20.98
CA VAL A 77 -6.11 3.35 21.95
C VAL A 77 -7.46 2.96 21.34
N LEU A 78 -7.60 1.70 20.95
CA LEU A 78 -8.84 1.11 20.44
C LEU A 78 -9.78 0.74 21.59
N TYR A 79 -9.24 0.23 22.69
CA TYR A 79 -10.00 -0.09 23.90
C TYR A 79 -9.18 0.18 25.17
N PRO A 80 -9.79 0.76 26.23
CA PRO A 80 -11.15 1.29 26.26
C PRO A 80 -11.30 2.56 25.41
N LEU A 81 -12.51 2.77 24.87
CA LEU A 81 -12.80 3.88 23.97
C LEU A 81 -12.48 5.23 24.63
N GLY A 82 -11.76 6.09 23.90
CA GLY A 82 -11.33 7.40 24.38
C GLY A 82 -10.23 7.35 25.45
N GLY A 83 -9.56 6.20 25.62
CA GLY A 83 -8.43 6.06 26.55
C GLY A 83 -8.81 6.11 28.03
N ARG A 84 -10.10 6.17 28.37
CA ARG A 84 -10.55 6.31 29.75
C ARG A 84 -10.70 4.96 30.42
N VAL A 85 -9.88 4.73 31.43
CA VAL A 85 -9.77 3.44 32.12
C VAL A 85 -10.26 3.56 33.55
N LEU A 86 -11.16 2.68 33.97
CA LEU A 86 -11.55 2.57 35.37
C LEU A 86 -10.46 1.83 36.15
N ILE A 87 -10.11 2.36 37.32
CA ILE A 87 -9.12 1.76 38.20
C ILE A 87 -9.75 0.58 38.95
N PRO A 88 -9.23 -0.66 38.81
CA PRO A 88 -9.74 -1.80 39.55
C PRO A 88 -9.57 -1.61 41.06
N LYS A 89 -10.59 -1.97 41.85
CA LYS A 89 -10.47 -1.97 43.32
C LYS A 89 -9.43 -2.96 43.84
N ASN A 90 -9.19 -4.06 43.10
CA ASN A 90 -8.16 -5.03 43.41
C ASN A 90 -6.88 -4.69 42.62
N PRO A 91 -5.77 -4.28 43.28
CA PRO A 91 -4.52 -3.88 42.62
C PRO A 91 -3.77 -5.04 41.94
N SER A 92 -4.22 -6.28 42.13
CA SER A 92 -3.65 -7.46 41.46
C SER A 92 -4.21 -7.69 40.06
N LEU A 93 -5.30 -7.01 39.69
CA LEU A 93 -5.90 -7.15 38.36
C LEU A 93 -5.13 -6.33 37.32
N LEU A 94 -4.91 -6.92 36.15
CA LEU A 94 -4.37 -6.25 34.99
C LEU A 94 -5.51 -5.70 34.14
N THR A 95 -5.47 -4.40 33.87
CA THR A 95 -6.40 -3.81 32.90
C THR A 95 -5.82 -3.92 31.49
N GLN A 96 -6.62 -4.47 30.56
CA GLN A 96 -6.23 -4.61 29.17
C GLN A 96 -6.47 -3.33 28.39
N ILE A 97 -5.44 -2.87 27.69
CA ILE A 97 -5.50 -1.74 26.77
C ILE A 97 -5.16 -2.26 25.37
N VAL A 98 -6.11 -2.16 24.46
CA VAL A 98 -5.92 -2.60 23.07
C VAL A 98 -5.52 -1.40 22.22
N LEU A 99 -4.40 -1.56 21.52
CA LEU A 99 -3.81 -0.62 20.61
C LEU A 99 -4.02 -1.07 19.17
N GLU A 100 -4.34 -0.11 18.30
CA GLU A 100 -4.36 -0.30 16.86
C GLU A 100 -3.29 0.61 16.24
N SER A 101 -2.65 0.17 15.16
CA SER A 101 -1.71 1.04 14.45
C SER A 101 -2.45 2.25 13.89
N PHE A 102 -1.88 3.43 14.13
CA PHE A 102 -2.48 4.71 13.73
C PHE A 102 -2.68 4.80 12.21
N GLN A 103 -1.76 4.25 11.41
CA GLN A 103 -1.83 4.31 9.95
C GLN A 103 -2.78 3.25 9.37
N SER A 104 -3.00 2.14 10.07
CA SER A 104 -3.77 1.02 9.55
C SER A 104 -5.16 0.87 10.18
N SER A 105 -5.66 1.88 10.88
CA SER A 105 -6.90 1.75 11.63
C SER A 105 -8.09 1.42 10.72
N GLY A 106 -8.97 0.51 11.16
CA GLY A 106 -10.18 0.19 10.39
C GLY A 106 -11.03 1.44 10.07
N GLN A 107 -11.00 2.44 10.96
CA GLN A 107 -11.71 3.70 10.77
C GLN A 107 -11.06 4.60 9.72
N ILE A 108 -9.73 4.72 9.65
CA ILE A 108 -9.09 5.54 8.61
C ILE A 108 -9.28 4.91 7.22
N LYS A 109 -9.26 3.58 7.13
CA LYS A 109 -9.61 2.86 5.89
C LYS A 109 -11.06 3.11 5.48
N SER A 110 -12.00 3.09 6.42
CA SER A 110 -13.42 3.38 6.16
C SER A 110 -13.63 4.83 5.70
N TYR A 111 -12.88 5.78 6.27
CA TYR A 111 -12.87 7.18 5.85
C TYR A 111 -12.42 7.32 4.40
N MET A 112 -11.26 6.77 4.05
CA MET A 112 -10.70 6.77 2.70
C MET A 112 -11.64 6.12 1.67
N ALA A 113 -12.19 4.95 2.00
CA ALA A 113 -13.16 4.25 1.13
C ALA A 113 -14.41 5.11 0.88
N SER A 114 -14.92 5.80 1.91
CA SER A 114 -16.08 6.69 1.77
C SER A 114 -15.77 7.93 0.93
N LEU A 115 -14.54 8.46 1.01
CA LEU A 115 -14.08 9.54 0.12
C LEU A 115 -14.07 9.10 -1.34
N SER A 116 -13.53 7.91 -1.64
CA SER A 116 -13.51 7.36 -3.01
C SER A 116 -14.94 7.18 -3.55
N GLN A 117 -15.84 6.61 -2.74
CA GLN A 117 -17.26 6.47 -3.10
C GLN A 117 -17.94 7.80 -3.40
N LEU A 118 -17.67 8.84 -2.61
CA LEU A 118 -18.23 10.18 -2.84
C LEU A 118 -17.77 10.74 -4.19
N LYS A 119 -16.48 10.61 -4.52
CA LYS A 119 -15.96 11.10 -5.81
C LYS A 119 -16.56 10.36 -6.99
N ASP A 120 -16.72 9.05 -6.88
CA ASP A 120 -17.34 8.25 -7.94
C ASP A 120 -18.81 8.62 -8.14
N ALA A 121 -19.55 8.83 -7.04
CA ALA A 121 -20.93 9.29 -7.09
C ALA A 121 -21.03 10.69 -7.72
N ALA A 122 -20.11 11.60 -7.38
CA ALA A 122 -20.05 12.94 -7.95
C ALA A 122 -19.74 12.91 -9.46
N LYS A 123 -18.77 12.11 -9.91
CA LYS A 123 -18.44 11.92 -11.34
C LYS A 123 -19.63 11.38 -12.14
N LYS A 124 -20.45 10.53 -11.52
CA LYS A 124 -21.64 9.92 -12.14
C LYS A 124 -22.91 10.76 -12.00
N GLY A 125 -22.86 11.94 -11.37
CA GLY A 125 -24.02 12.82 -11.16
C GLY A 125 -25.10 12.22 -10.26
N GLN A 126 -24.73 11.36 -9.31
CA GLN A 126 -25.69 10.71 -8.41
C GLN A 126 -26.21 11.65 -7.33
N SER A 127 -27.50 11.52 -6.97
CA SER A 127 -28.19 12.34 -5.96
C SER A 127 -27.69 12.13 -4.53
N ASP A 128 -27.05 10.99 -4.26
CA ASP A 128 -26.78 10.51 -2.89
C ASP A 128 -25.48 11.10 -2.29
N THR A 129 -24.83 12.03 -2.99
CA THR A 129 -23.62 12.71 -2.55
C THR A 129 -23.77 13.39 -1.19
N LYS A 130 -24.97 13.92 -0.87
CA LYS A 130 -25.24 14.53 0.45
C LYS A 130 -25.23 13.52 1.60
N ALA A 131 -25.77 12.31 1.38
CA ALA A 131 -25.76 11.25 2.38
C ALA A 131 -24.34 10.72 2.61
N LEU A 132 -23.57 10.56 1.53
CA LEU A 132 -22.15 10.17 1.59
C LEU A 132 -21.31 11.22 2.34
N GLN A 133 -21.54 12.51 2.09
CA GLN A 133 -20.86 13.58 2.82
C GLN A 133 -21.15 13.52 4.32
N GLY A 134 -22.41 13.32 4.72
CA GLY A 134 -22.78 13.16 6.13
C GLY A 134 -22.10 11.95 6.79
N LYS A 135 -21.92 10.84 6.06
CA LYS A 135 -21.16 9.68 6.54
C LYS A 135 -19.67 10.00 6.73
N ILE A 136 -19.06 10.72 5.79
CA ILE A 136 -17.65 11.15 5.88
C ILE A 136 -17.44 12.06 7.09
N ASP A 137 -18.34 13.02 7.32
CA ASP A 137 -18.25 13.95 8.45
C ASP A 137 -18.38 13.21 9.80
N SER A 138 -19.27 12.22 9.87
CA SER A 138 -19.45 11.36 11.04
C SER A 138 -18.18 10.53 11.34
N ILE A 139 -17.57 9.91 10.32
CA ILE A 139 -16.32 9.16 10.49
C ILE A 139 -15.19 10.10 10.91
N ALA A 140 -15.07 11.28 10.30
CA ALA A 140 -14.07 12.28 10.66
C ALA A 140 -14.22 12.75 12.11
N ALA A 141 -15.45 12.97 12.58
CA ALA A 141 -15.73 13.33 13.97
C ALA A 141 -15.32 12.21 14.95
N ASN A 142 -15.53 10.94 14.58
CA ASN A 142 -15.09 9.80 15.40
C ASN A 142 -13.57 9.66 15.40
N LEU A 143 -12.90 9.81 14.26
CA LEU A 143 -11.43 9.81 14.17
C LEU A 143 -10.82 10.93 15.04
N LYS A 144 -11.41 12.12 15.08
CA LYS A 144 -10.97 13.19 15.99
C LYS A 144 -11.06 12.79 17.46
N LYS A 145 -12.11 12.07 17.87
CA LYS A 145 -12.23 11.53 19.24
C LYS A 145 -11.18 10.48 19.56
N LEU A 146 -10.67 9.78 18.54
CA LEU A 146 -9.57 8.81 18.65
C LEU A 146 -8.17 9.46 18.59
N GLY A 147 -8.09 10.79 18.46
CA GLY A 147 -6.84 11.53 18.48
C GLY A 147 -6.27 11.92 17.11
N TYR A 148 -6.99 11.67 16.01
CA TYR A 148 -6.57 12.14 14.69
C TYR A 148 -6.74 13.67 14.57
N SER A 149 -5.69 14.36 14.12
CA SER A 149 -5.74 15.79 13.82
C SER A 149 -6.40 16.06 12.46
N ASN A 150 -6.73 17.33 12.18
CA ASN A 150 -7.14 17.72 10.84
C ASN A 150 -6.05 17.46 9.79
N ASP A 151 -4.77 17.57 10.17
CA ASP A 151 -3.64 17.28 9.28
C ASP A 151 -3.55 15.80 8.95
N ASP A 152 -3.83 14.92 9.92
CA ASP A 152 -3.84 13.46 9.70
C ASP A 152 -4.97 13.08 8.72
N LEU A 153 -6.15 13.69 8.86
CA LEU A 153 -7.27 13.49 7.94
C LEU A 153 -6.98 14.05 6.54
N ARG A 154 -6.29 15.19 6.46
CA ARG A 154 -5.83 15.76 5.19
C ARG A 154 -4.82 14.84 4.50
N ALA A 155 -3.83 14.34 5.23
CA ALA A 155 -2.85 13.40 4.69
C ALA A 155 -3.51 12.11 4.19
N ALA A 156 -4.49 11.56 4.93
CA ALA A 156 -5.25 10.39 4.49
C ALA A 156 -6.06 10.67 3.21
N ARG A 157 -6.63 11.87 3.08
CA ARG A 157 -7.29 12.31 1.84
C ARG A 157 -6.29 12.41 0.69
N GLU A 158 -5.14 13.06 0.90
CA GLU A 158 -4.09 13.18 -0.13
C GLU A 158 -3.59 11.81 -0.61
N LYS A 159 -3.44 10.83 0.31
CA LYS A 159 -3.15 9.44 -0.05
C LYS A 159 -4.24 8.85 -0.93
N GLN A 160 -5.52 8.95 -0.54
CA GLN A 160 -6.63 8.44 -1.34
C GLN A 160 -6.72 9.12 -2.70
N ASP A 161 -6.50 10.43 -2.78
CA ASP A 161 -6.44 11.18 -4.02
C ASP A 161 -5.33 10.65 -4.93
N GLY A 162 -4.16 10.38 -4.36
CA GLY A 162 -3.06 9.71 -5.05
C GLY A 162 -3.43 8.33 -5.59
N ILE A 163 -4.07 7.49 -4.77
CA ILE A 163 -4.54 6.16 -5.18
C ILE A 163 -5.54 6.27 -6.34
N ASP A 164 -6.54 7.14 -6.23
CA ASP A 164 -7.59 7.33 -7.25
C ASP A 164 -7.02 7.78 -8.61
N VAL A 165 -5.89 8.49 -8.60
CA VAL A 165 -5.20 8.95 -9.82
C VAL A 165 -4.29 7.86 -10.39
N PHE A 166 -3.42 7.28 -9.57
CA PHE A 166 -2.35 6.42 -10.05
C PHE A 166 -2.74 4.95 -10.18
N TYR A 167 -3.71 4.44 -9.42
CA TYR A 167 -4.16 3.05 -9.57
C TYR A 167 -4.69 2.76 -10.99
N PRO A 168 -5.60 3.56 -11.59
CA PRO A 168 -6.04 3.36 -12.97
C PRO A 168 -4.89 3.45 -13.98
N GLU A 169 -3.95 4.35 -13.76
CA GLU A 169 -2.82 4.56 -14.66
C GLU A 169 -1.86 3.35 -14.66
N ILE A 170 -1.47 2.89 -13.47
CA ILE A 170 -0.60 1.73 -13.26
C ILE A 170 -1.27 0.45 -13.80
N SER A 171 -2.52 0.20 -13.41
CA SER A 171 -3.27 -0.96 -13.89
C SER A 171 -3.43 -0.96 -15.41
N GLY A 172 -3.79 0.19 -15.99
CA GLY A 172 -3.93 0.34 -17.42
C GLY A 172 -2.60 0.13 -18.17
N ALA A 173 -1.49 0.63 -17.64
CA ALA A 173 -0.17 0.43 -18.24
C ALA A 173 0.26 -1.04 -18.24
N LEU A 174 0.12 -1.74 -17.11
CA LEU A 174 0.48 -3.17 -16.99
C LEU A 174 -0.41 -4.06 -17.86
N GLN A 175 -1.72 -3.84 -17.82
CA GLN A 175 -2.68 -4.62 -18.63
C GLN A 175 -2.48 -4.38 -20.12
N ASN A 176 -2.29 -3.13 -20.54
CA ASN A 176 -2.03 -2.80 -21.93
C ASN A 176 -0.72 -3.42 -22.41
N TYR A 177 0.34 -3.41 -21.60
CA TYR A 177 1.60 -4.09 -21.95
C TYR A 177 1.37 -5.57 -22.28
N ILE A 178 0.72 -6.30 -21.38
CA ILE A 178 0.44 -7.73 -21.57
C ILE A 178 -0.40 -7.96 -22.83
N LEU A 179 -1.48 -7.21 -22.99
CA LEU A 179 -2.39 -7.32 -24.13
C LEU A 179 -1.67 -7.11 -25.46
N GLN A 180 -0.88 -6.04 -25.57
CA GLN A 180 -0.17 -5.72 -26.80
C GLN A 180 0.94 -6.75 -27.09
N ALA A 181 1.65 -7.22 -26.06
CA ALA A 181 2.65 -8.27 -26.21
C ALA A 181 2.03 -9.60 -26.67
N GLN A 182 0.90 -10.01 -26.09
CA GLN A 182 0.16 -11.20 -26.51
C GLN A 182 -0.35 -11.06 -27.95
N SER A 183 -0.90 -9.89 -28.30
CA SER A 183 -1.36 -9.58 -29.65
C SER A 183 -0.22 -9.68 -30.68
N LEU A 184 0.97 -9.20 -30.34
CA LEU A 184 2.16 -9.34 -31.16
C LEU A 184 2.58 -10.81 -31.32
N MET A 185 2.53 -11.62 -30.26
CA MET A 185 2.83 -13.06 -30.35
C MET A 185 1.83 -13.79 -31.26
N ILE A 186 0.54 -13.44 -31.18
CA ILE A 186 -0.49 -13.97 -32.09
C ILE A 186 -0.19 -13.57 -33.53
N ALA A 187 0.21 -12.31 -33.77
CA ALA A 187 0.59 -11.85 -35.10
C ALA A 187 1.81 -12.60 -35.67
N PHE A 188 2.83 -12.89 -34.86
CA PHE A 188 3.95 -13.73 -35.28
C PHE A 188 3.52 -15.15 -35.65
N LYS A 189 2.67 -15.80 -34.85
CA LYS A 189 2.12 -17.13 -35.18
C LYS A 189 1.34 -17.11 -36.49
N PHE A 190 0.50 -16.08 -36.68
CA PHE A 190 -0.28 -15.91 -37.90
C PHE A 190 0.62 -15.72 -39.13
N ILE A 191 1.68 -14.92 -39.00
CA ILE A 191 2.66 -14.74 -40.08
C ILE A 191 3.35 -16.05 -40.45
N GLY A 192 3.83 -16.82 -39.46
CA GLY A 192 4.53 -18.08 -39.72
C GLY A 192 3.70 -19.06 -40.55
N VAL A 193 2.38 -19.03 -40.40
CA VAL A 193 1.46 -19.91 -41.14
C VAL A 193 0.99 -19.28 -42.46
N TYR A 194 0.61 -18.01 -42.46
CA TYR A 194 -0.18 -17.40 -43.55
C TYR A 194 0.53 -16.30 -44.33
N ALA A 195 1.57 -15.66 -43.81
CA ALA A 195 2.17 -14.50 -44.47
C ALA A 195 2.69 -14.87 -45.86
N PHE A 196 3.30 -16.04 -46.01
CA PHE A 196 3.88 -16.54 -47.26
C PHE A 196 2.86 -16.73 -48.39
N VAL A 197 1.56 -16.64 -48.09
CA VAL A 197 0.46 -16.71 -49.07
C VAL A 197 -0.29 -15.39 -49.17
N ASN A 198 -0.28 -14.55 -48.12
CA ASN A 198 -1.02 -13.30 -48.05
C ASN A 198 -0.20 -12.16 -47.45
N ILE A 199 0.23 -11.23 -48.31
CA ILE A 199 1.04 -10.06 -47.93
C ILE A 199 0.33 -9.13 -46.92
N ASN A 200 -1.00 -9.13 -46.86
CA ASN A 200 -1.76 -8.31 -45.91
C ASN A 200 -1.50 -8.72 -44.44
N ALA A 201 -1.01 -9.94 -44.19
CA ALA A 201 -0.58 -10.38 -42.86
C ALA A 201 0.56 -9.51 -42.29
N LEU A 202 1.39 -8.92 -43.14
CA LEU A 202 2.48 -8.02 -42.73
C LEU A 202 1.96 -6.68 -42.19
N SER A 203 0.83 -6.20 -42.74
CA SER A 203 0.21 -4.95 -42.29
C SER A 203 -0.35 -5.10 -40.87
N GLN A 204 -1.04 -6.21 -40.59
CA GLN A 204 -1.56 -6.52 -39.24
C GLN A 204 -0.42 -6.63 -38.22
N TYR A 205 0.68 -7.29 -38.61
CA TYR A 205 1.86 -7.35 -37.76
C TYR A 205 2.43 -5.97 -37.45
N ALA A 206 2.61 -5.10 -38.45
CA ALA A 206 3.13 -3.75 -38.23
C ALA A 206 2.27 -2.94 -37.24
N GLN A 207 0.94 -3.09 -37.31
CA GLN A 207 0.02 -2.47 -36.35
C GLN A 207 0.23 -3.00 -34.92
N THR A 208 0.27 -4.33 -34.74
CA THR A 208 0.48 -4.93 -33.42
C THR A 208 1.86 -4.60 -32.83
N GLN A 209 2.90 -4.50 -33.68
CA GLN A 209 4.24 -4.09 -33.26
C GLN A 209 4.24 -2.64 -32.76
N ASN A 210 3.57 -1.72 -33.46
CA ASN A 210 3.45 -0.33 -33.01
C ASN A 210 2.69 -0.23 -31.68
N GLY A 211 1.60 -0.99 -31.52
CA GLY A 211 0.86 -1.08 -30.27
C GLY A 211 1.73 -1.57 -29.11
N PHE A 212 2.53 -2.63 -29.33
CA PHE A 212 3.50 -3.11 -28.35
C PHE A 212 4.55 -2.06 -28.00
N ASN A 213 5.17 -1.41 -29.00
CA ASN A 213 6.20 -0.41 -28.76
C ASN A 213 5.68 0.77 -27.91
N GLN A 214 4.46 1.23 -28.17
CA GLN A 214 3.81 2.28 -27.37
C GLN A 214 3.55 1.83 -25.93
N ALA A 215 3.07 0.60 -25.75
CA ALA A 215 2.81 0.05 -24.41
C ALA A 215 4.12 -0.19 -23.63
N PHE A 216 5.15 -0.69 -24.30
CA PHE A 216 6.49 -0.85 -23.76
C PHE A 216 7.07 0.48 -23.29
N GLU A 217 7.07 1.49 -24.17
CA GLU A 217 7.63 2.80 -23.86
C GLU A 217 6.87 3.47 -22.71
N LYS A 218 5.54 3.40 -22.72
CA LYS A 218 4.72 3.95 -21.63
C LYS A 218 5.07 3.31 -20.29
N LEU A 219 5.24 1.98 -20.23
CA LEU A 219 5.63 1.32 -18.99
C LEU A 219 7.06 1.66 -18.59
N TYR A 220 7.99 1.67 -19.56
CA TYR A 220 9.41 1.94 -19.32
C TYR A 220 9.66 3.35 -18.79
N VAL A 221 9.09 4.37 -19.43
CA VAL A 221 9.27 5.79 -19.03
C VAL A 221 8.64 6.08 -17.68
N ASN A 222 7.46 5.52 -17.41
CA ASN A 222 6.72 5.83 -16.18
C ASN A 222 7.05 4.90 -15.02
N TYR A 223 7.81 3.83 -15.24
CA TYR A 223 8.18 2.85 -14.22
C TYR A 223 8.73 3.49 -12.92
N PRO A 224 9.72 4.41 -12.97
CA PRO A 224 10.25 5.02 -11.74
C PRO A 224 9.19 5.85 -10.99
N THR A 225 8.35 6.57 -11.74
CA THR A 225 7.24 7.36 -11.19
C THR A 225 6.22 6.43 -10.52
N TYR A 226 5.80 5.36 -11.18
CA TYR A 226 4.85 4.40 -10.62
C TYR A 226 5.38 3.74 -9.35
N SER A 227 6.64 3.27 -9.34
CA SER A 227 7.24 2.68 -8.12
C SER A 227 7.21 3.67 -6.95
N LYS A 228 7.65 4.91 -7.19
CA LYS A 228 7.62 5.97 -6.19
C LYS A 228 6.19 6.26 -5.70
N LYS A 229 5.22 6.38 -6.60
CA LYS A 229 3.82 6.67 -6.23
C LYS A 229 3.16 5.53 -5.47
N ILE A 230 3.53 4.28 -5.76
CA ILE A 230 3.12 3.14 -4.93
C ILE A 230 3.68 3.30 -3.52
N ALA A 231 4.97 3.63 -3.39
CA ALA A 231 5.60 3.82 -2.08
C ALA A 231 5.03 5.02 -1.30
N ASP A 232 4.67 6.11 -1.99
CA ASP A 232 4.15 7.33 -1.38
C ASP A 232 2.71 7.15 -0.87
N TYR A 233 1.87 6.36 -1.56
CA TYR A 233 0.42 6.32 -1.30
C TYR A 233 -0.10 5.00 -0.75
N TRP A 234 0.62 3.89 -0.92
CA TRP A 234 0.26 2.61 -0.32
C TRP A 234 1.11 2.35 0.92
N ASP A 235 0.45 2.12 2.05
CA ASP A 235 1.08 1.83 3.34
C ASP A 235 1.64 0.39 3.43
N ASP A 236 2.19 -0.13 2.34
CA ASP A 236 2.84 -1.44 2.26
C ASP A 236 4.19 -1.35 1.53
N PRO A 237 5.33 -1.48 2.24
CA PRO A 237 6.65 -1.40 1.64
C PRO A 237 6.99 -2.57 0.70
N LEU A 238 6.18 -3.63 0.68
CA LEU A 238 6.34 -4.76 -0.25
C LEU A 238 5.74 -4.49 -1.63
N LEU A 239 4.75 -3.59 -1.73
CA LEU A 239 4.08 -3.30 -3.01
C LEU A 239 5.01 -2.66 -4.04
N PRO A 240 5.84 -1.64 -3.71
CA PRO A 240 6.80 -1.08 -4.65
C PRO A 240 7.77 -2.13 -5.18
N LYS A 241 8.35 -2.95 -4.29
CA LYS A 241 9.28 -4.03 -4.68
C LYS A 241 8.61 -5.08 -5.56
N THR A 242 7.36 -5.41 -5.27
CA THR A 242 6.58 -6.36 -6.08
C THR A 242 6.32 -5.79 -7.48
N PHE A 243 5.95 -4.52 -7.56
CA PHE A 243 5.80 -3.81 -8.83
C PHE A 243 7.10 -3.77 -9.63
N GLU A 244 8.23 -3.47 -8.97
CA GLU A 244 9.55 -3.46 -9.60
C GLU A 244 9.91 -4.81 -10.22
N GLY A 245 9.73 -5.90 -9.47
CA GLY A 245 9.97 -7.24 -10.01
C GLY A 245 9.07 -7.59 -11.20
N ILE A 246 7.82 -7.11 -11.22
CA ILE A 246 6.92 -7.26 -12.37
C ILE A 246 7.43 -6.44 -13.56
N ALA A 247 7.69 -5.15 -13.36
CA ALA A 247 8.13 -4.24 -14.40
C ALA A 247 9.46 -4.70 -15.02
N ASP A 248 10.42 -5.14 -14.21
CA ASP A 248 11.71 -5.64 -14.70
C ASP A 248 11.54 -6.90 -15.55
N THR A 249 10.68 -7.82 -15.11
CA THR A 249 10.38 -9.03 -15.88
C THR A 249 9.74 -8.68 -17.23
N LEU A 250 8.78 -7.74 -17.23
CA LEU A 250 8.11 -7.32 -18.46
C LEU A 250 9.08 -6.58 -19.39
N ILE A 251 9.74 -5.53 -18.92
CA ILE A 251 10.59 -4.64 -19.72
C ILE A 251 11.86 -5.37 -20.16
N TYR A 252 12.67 -5.85 -19.20
CA TYR A 252 13.98 -6.39 -19.51
C TYR A 252 13.89 -7.88 -19.86
N GLY A 253 13.16 -8.65 -19.06
CA GLY A 253 13.04 -10.10 -19.24
C GLY A 253 12.32 -10.51 -20.54
N ILE A 254 11.20 -9.85 -20.86
CA ILE A 254 10.37 -10.20 -22.03
C ILE A 254 10.59 -9.20 -23.17
N GLY A 255 10.42 -7.90 -22.92
CA GLY A 255 10.44 -6.89 -23.97
C GLY A 255 11.80 -6.80 -24.67
N LYS A 256 12.84 -6.39 -23.93
CA LYS A 256 14.20 -6.22 -24.47
C LYS A 256 14.87 -7.54 -24.84
N ASN A 257 14.78 -8.55 -23.98
CA ASN A 257 15.58 -9.77 -24.18
C ASN A 257 14.90 -10.84 -25.05
N LYS A 258 13.58 -10.75 -25.30
CA LYS A 258 12.86 -11.78 -26.05
C LYS A 258 12.08 -11.23 -27.23
N ILE A 259 11.34 -10.13 -27.08
CA ILE A 259 10.52 -9.58 -28.16
C ILE A 259 11.37 -8.77 -29.14
N VAL A 260 12.28 -7.89 -28.66
CA VAL A 260 13.13 -7.08 -29.54
C VAL A 260 13.97 -7.92 -30.52
N PRO A 261 14.59 -9.05 -30.12
CA PRO A 261 15.28 -9.94 -31.06
C PRO A 261 14.41 -10.47 -32.20
N LEU A 262 13.08 -10.55 -32.03
CA LEU A 262 12.16 -10.96 -33.09
C LEU A 262 12.04 -9.90 -34.21
N ASN A 263 12.63 -8.71 -34.06
CA ASN A 263 12.75 -7.76 -35.16
C ASN A 263 13.60 -8.32 -36.31
N ASP A 264 14.54 -9.22 -36.04
CA ASP A 264 15.33 -9.88 -37.08
C ASP A 264 14.45 -10.80 -37.95
N LEU A 265 13.46 -11.45 -37.35
CA LEU A 265 12.46 -12.23 -38.08
C LEU A 265 11.66 -11.34 -39.03
N LYS A 266 11.21 -10.16 -38.57
CA LYS A 266 10.53 -9.19 -39.43
C LYS A 266 11.38 -8.81 -40.64
N ASN A 267 12.68 -8.57 -40.44
CA ASN A 267 13.59 -8.22 -41.53
C ASN A 267 13.73 -9.36 -42.55
N GLN A 268 13.88 -10.61 -42.08
CA GLN A 268 13.91 -11.79 -42.94
C GLN A 268 12.59 -11.96 -43.73
N ILE A 269 11.45 -11.76 -43.07
CA ILE A 269 10.14 -11.81 -43.71
C ILE A 269 10.04 -10.74 -44.82
N ASN A 270 10.48 -9.51 -44.56
CA ASN A 270 10.50 -8.46 -45.58
C ASN A 270 11.40 -8.81 -46.76
N GLN A 271 12.59 -9.39 -46.52
CA GLN A 271 13.50 -9.84 -47.59
C GLN A 271 12.84 -10.90 -48.48
N TYR A 272 12.07 -11.82 -47.90
CA TYR A 272 11.32 -12.83 -48.63
C TYR A 272 10.32 -12.21 -49.62
N PHE A 273 9.53 -11.20 -49.20
CA PHE A 273 8.52 -10.57 -50.06
C PHE A 273 9.08 -9.55 -51.03
N GLN A 274 10.19 -8.89 -50.71
CA GLN A 274 10.80 -7.86 -51.56
C GLN A 274 11.70 -8.44 -52.66
N ASN A 275 11.72 -9.77 -52.85
CA ASN A 275 12.59 -10.47 -53.81
C ASN A 275 14.08 -10.10 -53.66
N GLN A 276 14.52 -9.77 -52.44
CA GLN A 276 15.92 -9.41 -52.15
C GLN A 276 16.83 -10.65 -52.07
N ILE A 277 16.27 -11.83 -52.33
CA ILE A 277 16.92 -13.14 -52.25
C ILE A 277 16.57 -13.96 -53.49
N PRO A 278 17.50 -14.77 -54.02
CA PRO A 278 17.25 -15.62 -55.17
C PRO A 278 16.09 -16.59 -54.92
N GLU A 279 15.32 -16.90 -55.96
CA GLU A 279 14.15 -17.81 -55.87
C GLU A 279 14.51 -19.18 -55.28
N LYS A 280 15.70 -19.69 -55.63
CA LYS A 280 16.22 -20.97 -55.11
C LYS A 280 16.44 -20.99 -53.59
N ASP A 281 16.60 -19.82 -52.95
CA ASP A 281 16.92 -19.68 -51.53
C ASP A 281 15.67 -19.32 -50.70
N LYS A 282 14.56 -18.92 -51.35
CA LYS A 282 13.31 -18.51 -50.69
C LYS A 282 12.70 -19.61 -49.83
N GLU A 283 12.61 -20.84 -50.35
CA GLU A 283 12.00 -21.95 -49.61
C GLU A 283 12.79 -22.29 -48.35
N ASN A 284 14.12 -22.17 -48.40
CA ASN A 284 14.98 -22.35 -47.23
C ASN A 284 14.76 -21.24 -46.19
N LEU A 285 14.71 -19.97 -46.63
CA LEU A 285 14.44 -18.86 -45.72
C LEU A 285 13.03 -18.97 -45.09
N LYS A 286 12.02 -19.36 -45.87
CA LYS A 286 10.67 -19.61 -45.36
C LYS A 286 10.67 -20.64 -44.24
N LYS A 287 11.30 -21.81 -44.46
CA LYS A 287 11.42 -22.86 -43.42
C LYS A 287 12.17 -22.37 -42.19
N GLN A 288 13.22 -21.57 -42.37
CA GLN A 288 13.97 -20.97 -41.27
C GLN A 288 13.09 -20.01 -40.44
N ILE A 289 12.37 -19.10 -41.09
CA ILE A 289 11.44 -18.17 -40.43
C ILE A 289 10.38 -18.95 -39.66
N GLN A 290 9.77 -19.97 -40.28
CA GLN A 290 8.74 -20.80 -39.66
C GLN A 290 9.29 -21.52 -38.41
N SER A 291 10.44 -22.17 -38.53
CA SER A 291 11.10 -22.85 -37.41
C SER A 291 11.46 -21.91 -36.27
N GLN A 292 11.97 -20.71 -36.58
CA GLN A 292 12.29 -19.70 -35.58
C GLN A 292 11.03 -19.19 -34.85
N ILE A 293 9.93 -18.96 -35.56
CA ILE A 293 8.63 -18.59 -34.97
C ILE A 293 8.13 -19.70 -34.06
N GLU A 294 8.12 -20.95 -34.54
CA GLU A 294 7.68 -22.13 -33.76
C GLU A 294 8.52 -22.35 -32.50
N THR A 295 9.81 -22.02 -32.54
CA THR A 295 10.71 -22.21 -31.40
C THR A 295 10.65 -21.06 -30.39
N GLN A 296 10.58 -19.81 -30.86
CA GLN A 296 10.76 -18.64 -30.00
C GLN A 296 9.44 -18.08 -29.45
N VAL A 297 8.34 -18.15 -30.22
CA VAL A 297 7.08 -17.48 -29.87
C VAL A 297 6.29 -18.20 -28.77
N PRO A 298 6.18 -19.55 -28.74
CA PRO A 298 5.43 -20.23 -27.68
C PRO A 298 6.00 -19.95 -26.27
N PRO A 299 7.32 -20.06 -26.01
CA PRO A 299 7.86 -19.76 -24.68
C PRO A 299 7.59 -18.32 -24.21
N ILE A 300 7.59 -17.35 -25.12
CA ILE A 300 7.24 -15.95 -24.79
C ILE A 300 5.75 -15.85 -24.46
N SER A 301 4.89 -16.51 -25.23
CA SER A 301 3.44 -16.55 -24.98
C SER A 301 3.13 -17.12 -23.60
N ASP A 302 3.76 -18.23 -23.23
CA ASP A 302 3.54 -18.89 -21.93
C ASP A 302 3.99 -18.00 -20.77
N GLN A 303 5.13 -17.32 -20.92
CA GLN A 303 5.59 -16.34 -19.94
C GLN A 303 4.64 -15.15 -19.80
N LEU A 304 4.07 -14.66 -20.89
CA LEU A 304 3.08 -13.57 -20.85
C LEU A 304 1.80 -14.00 -20.13
N ILE A 305 1.34 -15.25 -20.30
CA ILE A 305 0.19 -15.80 -19.55
C ILE A 305 0.50 -15.86 -18.06
N GLY A 306 1.70 -16.34 -17.69
CA GLY A 306 2.14 -16.35 -16.29
C GLY A 306 2.20 -14.93 -15.70
N MET A 307 2.72 -13.98 -16.47
CA MET A 307 2.78 -12.58 -16.06
C MET A 307 1.41 -11.91 -15.95
N GLU A 308 0.46 -12.27 -16.81
CA GLU A 308 -0.92 -11.78 -16.70
C GLU A 308 -1.54 -12.14 -15.35
N GLN A 309 -1.35 -13.38 -14.89
CA GLN A 309 -1.84 -13.83 -13.58
C GLN A 309 -1.15 -13.09 -12.44
N ARG A 310 0.17 -12.93 -12.53
CA ARG A 310 0.96 -12.18 -11.52
C ARG A 310 0.53 -10.70 -11.45
N VAL A 311 0.28 -10.07 -12.60
CA VAL A 311 -0.27 -8.70 -12.69
C VAL A 311 -1.67 -8.65 -12.06
N LYS A 312 -2.56 -9.60 -12.38
CA LYS A 312 -3.90 -9.66 -11.78
C LYS A 312 -3.86 -9.78 -10.26
N GLN A 313 -2.99 -10.64 -9.71
CA GLN A 313 -2.79 -10.77 -8.27
C GLN A 313 -2.28 -9.48 -7.64
N PHE A 314 -1.24 -8.88 -8.24
CA PHE A 314 -0.69 -7.61 -7.76
C PHE A 314 -1.72 -6.48 -7.78
N LEU A 315 -2.50 -6.35 -8.86
CA LEU A 315 -3.56 -5.35 -8.95
C LEU A 315 -4.69 -5.61 -7.94
N GLY A 316 -4.95 -6.88 -7.61
CA GLY A 316 -5.86 -7.26 -6.52
C GLY A 316 -5.37 -6.78 -5.16
N LEU A 317 -4.05 -6.84 -4.90
CA LEU A 317 -3.44 -6.29 -3.69
C LEU A 317 -3.48 -4.76 -3.69
N LEU A 318 -3.12 -4.13 -4.82
CA LEU A 318 -3.04 -2.68 -4.97
C LEU A 318 -4.42 -1.99 -4.87
N LYS A 319 -5.50 -2.72 -5.10
CA LYS A 319 -6.87 -2.21 -4.96
C LYS A 319 -7.34 -2.14 -3.50
N ASN A 320 -6.74 -2.92 -2.61
CA ASN A 320 -7.16 -3.10 -1.20
C ASN A 320 -6.24 -2.36 -0.22
#